data_AF-A0A349L626-F1
#
_entry.id   AF-A0A349L626-F1
#
_cell.length_a   1.000
_cell.length_b   1.000
_cell.length_c   1.000
_cell.angle_alpha   90.00
_cell.angle_beta   90.00
_cell.angle_gamma   90.00
#
_symmetry.space_group_name_H-M   'P 1'
#
loop_
_entity.id
_entity.type
_entity.pdbx_description
1 polymer ?
#
loop_
_entity_poly.entity_id
_entity_poly.type
_entity_poly.pdbx_seq_one_letter_code
_entity_poly.pdbx_strand_id
1 'polypeptide(L)' 'VPVGKATLGRIMDVLGNPIDECGPVSHEQTASIHRKPPAYDELSPSQELLETGIKVIDLVCPFAKGGKVGLFGGAG' A
#
# COMPACT_ATOMS: atom_id res chain seq x y z
N VAL A 1 -6.60 -4.48 -12.38
CA VAL A 1 -6.63 -3.08 -11.90
C VAL A 1 -5.51 -2.27 -12.54
N PRO A 2 -5.70 -0.99 -12.84
CA PRO A 2 -4.64 -0.11 -13.35
C PRO A 2 -3.52 0.02 -12.32
N VAL A 3 -2.27 0.10 -12.80
CA VAL A 3 -1.08 0.24 -11.95
C VAL A 3 -0.11 1.27 -12.53
N GLY A 4 0.79 1.78 -11.70
CA GLY A 4 1.85 2.71 -12.11
C GLY A 4 1.62 4.14 -11.63
N LYS A 5 2.48 5.06 -12.07
CA LYS A 5 2.50 6.44 -11.54
C LYS A 5 1.20 7.21 -11.77
N ALA A 6 0.47 6.89 -12.83
CA ALA A 6 -0.79 7.56 -13.16
C ALA A 6 -1.93 7.29 -12.17
N THR A 7 -1.78 6.31 -11.26
CA THR A 7 -2.75 6.04 -10.18
C THR A 7 -2.52 6.93 -8.96
N LEU A 8 -1.41 7.68 -8.89
CA LEU A 8 -1.11 8.53 -7.74
C LEU A 8 -2.14 9.65 -7.61
N GLY A 9 -2.71 9.82 -6.42
CA GLY A 9 -3.73 10.83 -6.13
C GLY A 9 -5.14 10.49 -6.64
N ARG A 10 -5.35 9.31 -7.23
CA ARG A 10 -6.65 8.85 -7.71
C ARG A 10 -7.38 8.03 -6.65
N ILE A 11 -8.71 8.11 -6.62
CA ILE A 11 -9.57 7.26 -5.77
C ILE A 11 -10.29 6.24 -6.66
N MET A 12 -10.16 4.96 -6.30
CA MET A 12 -10.71 3.85 -7.08
C MET A 12 -11.42 2.85 -6.15
N ASP A 13 -12.40 2.13 -6.70
CA ASP A 13 -13.02 0.99 -6.03
C ASP A 13 -12.09 -0.25 -6.03
N VAL A 14 -12.56 -1.35 -5.42
CA VAL A 14 -11.79 -2.61 -5.33
C VAL A 14 -11.49 -3.26 -6.68
N LEU A 15 -12.23 -2.90 -7.74
CA LEU A 15 -12.03 -3.39 -9.10
C LEU A 15 -11.15 -2.43 -9.94
N GLY A 16 -10.74 -1.30 -9.36
CA GLY A 16 -9.90 -0.30 -10.01
C GLY A 16 -10.69 0.70 -10.85
N ASN A 17 -12.01 0.80 -10.69
CA ASN A 17 -12.81 1.83 -11.37
C ASN A 17 -12.67 3.15 -10.62
N PRO A 18 -12.45 4.29 -11.32
CA PRO A 18 -12.34 5.59 -10.67
C PRO A 18 -13.68 6.03 -10.08
N ILE A 19 -13.64 6.57 -8.86
CA ILE A 19 -14.80 7.13 -8.13
C ILE A 19 -14.56 8.58 -7.67
N ASP A 20 -13.52 9.21 -8.20
CA ASP A 20 -13.06 10.56 -7.84
C ASP A 20 -13.55 11.66 -8.79
N GLU A 21 -14.47 11.36 -9.72
CA GLU A 21 -15.01 12.29 -10.72
C GLU A 21 -13.95 12.95 -11.65
N CYS A 22 -12.69 12.53 -11.58
CA CYS A 22 -11.58 13.09 -12.36
C CYS A 22 -11.43 12.41 -13.74
N GLY A 23 -12.49 11.76 -14.23
CA GLY A 23 -12.50 10.99 -15.48
C GLY A 23 -11.69 9.68 -15.40
N PRO A 24 -11.36 9.06 -16.55
CA PRO A 24 -10.61 7.80 -16.58
C PRO A 24 -9.21 7.90 -15.96
N VAL A 25 -8.72 6.81 -15.37
CA VAL A 25 -7.30 6.70 -14.97
C VAL A 25 -6.50 6.28 -16.19
N SER A 26 -5.67 7.19 -16.71
CA SER A 26 -4.68 6.84 -17.75
C SER A 26 -3.77 5.74 -17.21
N HIS A 27 -3.56 4.68 -17.97
CA HIS A 27 -2.69 3.58 -17.56
C HIS A 27 -2.08 2.89 -18.77
N GLU A 28 -0.81 2.51 -18.65
CA GLU A 28 -0.11 1.71 -19.66
C GLU A 28 -0.20 0.21 -19.36
N GLN A 29 -0.44 -0.13 -18.09
CA GLN A 29 -0.41 -1.49 -17.60
C GLN A 29 -1.55 -1.75 -16.62
N THR A 30 -1.99 -3.01 -16.56
CA THR A 30 -2.93 -3.50 -15.55
C THR A 30 -2.36 -4.76 -14.90
N ALA A 31 -2.73 -4.99 -13.64
CA ALA A 31 -2.32 -6.18 -12.88
C ALA A 31 -3.54 -6.90 -12.26
N SER A 32 -3.45 -8.22 -12.11
CA SER A 32 -4.45 -9.03 -11.41
C SER A 32 -4.32 -8.87 -9.89
N ILE A 33 -5.46 -8.76 -9.19
CA ILE A 33 -5.51 -8.76 -7.72
C ILE A 33 -5.18 -10.14 -7.11
N HIS A 34 -5.20 -11.20 -7.92
CA HIS A 34 -4.86 -12.57 -7.51
C HIS A 34 -3.45 -12.99 -7.97
N ARG A 35 -2.54 -12.04 -8.21
CA ARG A 35 -1.17 -12.41 -8.61
C ARG A 35 -0.46 -13.22 -7.53
N LYS A 36 0.45 -14.09 -7.94
CA LYS A 36 1.29 -14.85 -7.03
C LYS A 36 2.17 -13.90 -6.19
N PRO A 37 2.50 -14.26 -4.94
CA PRO A 37 3.48 -13.52 -4.16
C PRO A 37 4.88 -13.58 -4.83
N PRO A 38 5.76 -12.61 -4.53
CA PRO A 38 7.17 -12.67 -4.93
C PRO A 38 7.86 -13.94 -4.42
N ALA A 39 8.92 -14.36 -5.10
CA ALA A 39 9.74 -15.49 -4.66
C ALA A 39 10.58 -15.10 -3.43
N TYR A 40 11.01 -16.10 -2.64
CA TYR A 40 11.70 -15.86 -1.37
C TYR A 40 13.06 -15.15 -1.55
N ASP A 41 13.76 -15.46 -2.63
CA ASP A 41 15.03 -14.85 -3.04
C ASP A 41 14.88 -13.41 -3.56
N GLU A 42 13.66 -12.98 -3.90
CA GLU A 42 13.34 -11.59 -4.24
C GLU A 42 12.99 -10.74 -3.00
N LEU A 43 12.86 -11.36 -1.82
CA LEU A 43 12.53 -10.65 -0.59
C LEU A 43 13.80 -10.02 0.00
N SER A 44 13.78 -8.70 0.19
CA SER A 44 14.83 -7.98 0.91
C SER A 44 14.47 -7.86 2.40
N PRO A 45 15.35 -8.25 3.34
CA PRO A 45 15.15 -7.92 4.75
C PRO A 45 15.32 -6.42 4.94
N SER A 46 14.26 -5.74 5.36
CA SER A 46 14.32 -4.31 5.63
C SER A 46 14.80 -4.05 7.06
N GLN A 47 15.85 -3.24 7.18
CA GLN A 47 16.32 -2.68 8.46
C GLN A 47 15.93 -1.22 8.65
N GLU A 48 15.27 -0.62 7.65
CA GLU A 48 14.89 0.79 7.68
C GLU A 48 13.60 1.00 8.49
N LEU A 49 13.61 2.01 9.35
CA LEU A 49 12.42 2.43 10.07
C LEU A 49 11.52 3.30 9.17
N LEU A 50 10.21 3.08 9.29
CA LEU A 50 9.15 3.90 8.73
C LEU A 50 8.71 4.90 9.80
N GLU A 51 9.07 6.17 9.63
CA GLU A 51 8.62 7.25 10.50
C GLU A 51 7.14 7.56 10.23
N THR A 52 6.31 7.47 11.26
CA THR A 52 4.85 7.66 11.14
C THR A 52 4.40 9.06 11.57
N GLY A 53 5.20 9.75 12.37
CA GLY A 53 4.83 11.01 13.03
C GLY A 53 3.94 10.82 14.26
N ILE A 54 3.65 9.58 14.65
CA ILE A 54 2.84 9.24 15.83
C ILE A 54 3.79 8.84 16.96
N LYS A 55 3.96 9.73 17.95
CA LYS A 55 4.92 9.57 19.05
C LYS A 55 4.94 8.18 19.69
N VAL A 56 3.76 7.63 20.02
CA VAL A 56 3.69 6.31 20.68
C VAL A 56 4.17 5.19 19.78
N ILE A 57 3.90 5.27 18.47
CA ILE A 57 4.39 4.29 17.49
C ILE A 57 5.89 4.46 17.33
N ASP A 58 6.34 5.68 17.01
CA ASP A 58 7.74 5.92 16.68
C ASP A 58 8.70 5.69 17.86
N LEU A 59 8.25 5.91 19.11
CA LEU A 59 9.08 5.74 20.31
C LEU A 59 9.02 4.33 20.91
N VAL A 60 7.83 3.69 20.93
CA VAL A 60 7.61 2.45 21.69
C VAL A 60 7.59 1.22 20.80
N CYS A 61 7.06 1.32 19.58
CA CYS A 61 6.92 0.20 18.65
C CYS A 61 7.11 0.68 17.19
N PRO A 62 8.34 1.04 16.81
CA PRO A 62 8.61 1.62 15.49
C PRO A 62 8.38 0.59 14.39
N PHE A 63 7.84 1.04 13.26
CA PHE A 63 7.54 0.15 12.13
C PHE A 63 8.77 0.01 11.23
N ALA A 64 9.06 -1.22 10.77
CA ALA A 64 10.04 -1.43 9.71
C ALA A 64 9.39 -1.22 8.33
N LYS A 65 10.06 -0.51 7.41
CA LYS A 65 9.60 -0.37 6.02
C LYS A 65 9.44 -1.74 5.38
N GLY A 66 8.31 -2.03 4.73
CA GLY A 66 8.04 -3.35 4.16
C GLY A 66 7.71 -4.45 5.17
N GLY A 67 7.72 -4.14 6.48
CA GLY A 67 7.22 -5.01 7.53
C GLY A 67 5.70 -5.14 7.51
N LYS A 68 5.18 -6.21 8.12
CA LYS A 68 3.74 -6.44 8.31
C LYS A 68 3.41 -6.31 9.79
N VAL A 69 2.59 -5.32 10.15
CA VAL A 69 2.17 -5.03 11.53
C VAL A 69 0.65 -4.95 11.59
N GLY A 70 0.03 -5.62 12.57
CA GLY A 70 -1.41 -5.58 12.79
C GLY A 70 -1.81 -4.42 13.70
N LEU A 71 -2.87 -3.70 13.34
CA LEU A 71 -3.49 -2.66 14.18
C LEU A 71 -4.83 -3.19 14.68
N PHE A 72 -4.98 -3.32 16.00
CA PHE A 72 -6.22 -3.75 16.64
C PHE A 72 -6.92 -2.55 17.26
N GLY A 73 -8.14 -2.26 16.79
CA GLY A 73 -9.02 -1.25 17.34
C GLY A 73 -10.31 -1.88 17.88
N GLY A 74 -10.94 -1.21 18.84
CA GLY A 74 -12.31 -1.55 19.27
C GLY A 74 -13.35 -0.83 18.43
N ALA A 75 -14.55 -1.39 18.32
CA ALA A 75 -15.71 -0.63 17.85
C ALA A 75 -16.02 0.47 18.88
N GLY A 76 -16.03 1.72 18.43
CA GLY A 76 -16.43 2.89 19.22
C GLY A 76 -17.91 3.17 19.05
#